data_AF-A0A6J6DZG9-F1
#
_entry.id   AF-A0A6J6DZG9-F1
#
_cell.length_a   1.000
_cell.length_b   1.000
_cell.length_c   1.000
_cell.angle_alpha   90.00
_cell.angle_beta   90.00
_cell.angle_gamma   90.00
#
_symmetry.space_group_name_H-M   'P 1'
#
loop_
_entity.id
_entity.type
_entity.pdbx_description
1 polymer ?
#
loop_
_entity_poly.entity_id
_entity_poly.type
_entity_poly.pdbx_seq_one_letter_code
_entity_poly.pdbx_strand_id
1 'polypeptide(L)' 'MDFVEKTGTSAFPNIDDSSGAIWKRFGVVIQPTLIFVDKNGKISTKIGPSDAEFLESKVKALVAKK' A
#
# COMPACT_ATOMS: atom_id res chain seq x y z
N MET A 1 -2.78 -14.44 18.98
CA MET A 1 -2.28 -13.08 18.69
C MET A 1 -2.33 -12.88 17.18
N ASP A 2 -3.15 -11.93 16.78
CA ASP A 2 -3.39 -11.50 15.40
C ASP A 2 -2.14 -10.81 14.81
N PHE A 3 -1.93 -10.89 13.49
CA PHE A 3 -0.81 -10.24 12.80
C PHE A 3 -0.84 -8.72 13.03
N VAL A 4 -2.02 -8.11 12.88
CA VAL A 4 -2.23 -6.66 12.99
C VAL A 4 -1.79 -6.12 14.35
N GLU A 5 -2.11 -6.85 15.42
CA GLU A 5 -1.72 -6.52 16.79
C GLU A 5 -0.20 -6.61 16.97
N LYS A 6 0.42 -7.68 16.48
CA LYS A 6 1.87 -7.90 16.60
C LYS A 6 2.70 -6.86 15.85
N THR A 7 2.24 -6.42 14.68
CA THR A 7 2.97 -5.46 13.85
C THR A 7 2.59 -4.01 14.12
N GLY A 8 1.59 -3.75 14.97
CA GLY A 8 1.10 -2.41 15.25
C GLY A 8 0.43 -1.73 14.05
N THR A 9 -0.07 -2.51 13.08
CA THR A 9 -0.67 -1.98 11.83
C THR A 9 -2.17 -1.69 11.97
N SER A 10 -2.69 -1.63 13.20
CA SER A 10 -4.09 -1.28 13.50
C SER A 10 -4.42 0.19 13.24
N ALA A 11 -3.42 1.05 13.00
CA ALA A 11 -3.61 2.47 12.71
C ALA A 11 -4.29 2.75 11.35
N PHE A 12 -4.42 1.75 10.49
CA PHE A 12 -5.12 1.84 9.21
C PHE A 12 -5.96 0.58 8.94
N PRO A 13 -7.00 0.66 8.07
CA PRO A 13 -7.82 -0.49 7.74
C PRO A 13 -6.99 -1.63 7.14
N ASN A 14 -7.19 -2.85 7.66
CA ASN A 14 -6.64 -4.07 7.11
C ASN A 14 -7.80 -4.87 6.50
N ILE A 15 -7.61 -5.37 5.28
CA ILE A 15 -8.64 -6.10 4.53
C ILE A 15 -8.15 -7.52 4.30
N ASP A 16 -8.98 -8.50 4.64
CA ASP A 16 -8.78 -9.89 4.22
C ASP A 16 -9.19 -10.04 2.75
N ASP A 17 -8.21 -10.11 1.86
CA ASP A 17 -8.41 -10.42 0.44
C ASP A 17 -8.10 -11.91 0.15
N SER A 18 -8.58 -12.83 0.98
CA SER A 18 -8.42 -14.28 0.78
C SER A 18 -8.87 -14.79 -0.59
N SER A 19 -9.81 -14.10 -1.26
CA SER A 19 -10.21 -14.40 -2.64
C SER A 19 -9.21 -13.93 -3.71
N GLY A 20 -8.30 -13.01 -3.36
CA GLY A 20 -7.36 -12.36 -4.27
C GLY A 20 -7.99 -11.36 -5.25
N ALA A 21 -9.25 -10.97 -5.05
CA ALA A 21 -9.97 -10.10 -5.98
C ALA A 21 -9.35 -8.68 -6.03
N ILE A 22 -8.90 -8.16 -4.89
CA ILE A 22 -8.28 -6.84 -4.80
C ILE A 22 -6.87 -6.91 -5.40
N TRP A 23 -6.07 -7.92 -5.04
CA TRP A 23 -4.74 -8.13 -5.61
C TRP A 23 -4.78 -8.24 -7.13
N LYS A 24 -5.72 -9.05 -7.66
CA LYS A 24 -5.93 -9.20 -9.11
C LYS A 24 -6.31 -7.88 -9.78
N ARG A 25 -7.20 -7.09 -9.16
CA ARG A 25 -7.63 -5.79 -9.69
C ARG A 25 -6.46 -4.81 -9.85
N PHE A 26 -5.49 -4.86 -8.93
CA PHE A 26 -4.30 -4.01 -8.97
C PHE A 26 -3.09 -4.67 -9.65
N GLY A 27 -3.21 -5.90 -10.15
CA GLY A 27 -2.12 -6.64 -10.79
C GLY A 27 -0.99 -7.03 -9.83
N VAL A 28 -1.28 -7.17 -8.53
CA VAL A 28 -0.29 -7.60 -7.54
C VAL A 28 -0.15 -9.12 -7.59
N VAL A 29 1.04 -9.59 -7.93
CA VAL A 29 1.37 -11.03 -8.02
C VAL A 29 2.40 -11.47 -6.96
N ILE A 30 3.00 -10.52 -6.25
CA ILE A 30 4.04 -10.78 -5.26
C ILE A 30 4.03 -9.72 -4.15
N GLN A 31 4.31 -10.15 -2.92
CA GLN A 31 4.57 -9.27 -1.79
C GLN A 31 6.07 -9.12 -1.51
N PRO A 32 6.51 -8.00 -0.89
CA PRO A 32 5.71 -6.81 -0.60
C PRO A 32 5.51 -5.95 -1.86
N THR A 33 4.34 -5.33 -1.98
CA THR A 33 4.04 -4.35 -3.03
C THR A 33 3.29 -3.17 -2.43
N LEU A 34 3.74 -1.96 -2.72
CA LEU A 34 3.05 -0.72 -2.35
C LEU A 34 2.37 -0.12 -3.59
N ILE A 35 1.11 0.24 -3.45
CA ILE A 35 0.32 0.92 -4.49
C ILE A 35 -0.04 2.30 -3.97
N PHE A 36 0.29 3.31 -4.76
CA PHE A 36 0.02 4.71 -4.49
C PHE A 36 -1.06 5.19 -5.45
N VAL A 37 -2.16 5.71 -4.91
CA VAL A 37 -3.26 6.29 -5.69
C VAL A 37 -3.33 7.78 -5.39
N ASP A 38 -3.26 8.61 -6.42
CA ASP A 38 -3.43 10.06 -6.25
C ASP A 38 -4.91 10.46 -6.26
N LYS A 39 -5.18 11.74 -5.96
CA LYS A 39 -6.55 12.29 -5.89
C LYS A 39 -7.34 12.20 -7.19
N ASN A 40 -6.68 12.02 -8.33
CA ASN A 40 -7.30 11.86 -9.64
C ASN A 40 -7.47 10.37 -10.01
N GLY A 41 -7.13 9.46 -9.10
CA GLY A 41 -7.17 8.01 -9.32
C GLY A 41 -5.98 7.47 -10.11
N LYS A 42 -4.92 8.27 -10.34
CA LYS A 42 -3.72 7.78 -11.02
C LYS A 42 -2.95 6.86 -10.08
N ILE A 43 -2.59 5.69 -10.60
CA ILE A 43 -1.88 4.65 -9.85
C ILE A 43 -0.38 4.68 -10.16
N SER A 44 0.44 4.45 -9.14
CA SER A 44 1.85 4.09 -9.28
C SER A 44 2.22 2.97 -8.29
N THR A 45 3.16 2.11 -8.67
CA THR A 45 3.44 0.87 -7.94
C THR A 45 4.92 0.76 -7.61
N LYS A 46 5.24 0.25 -6.42
CA LYS A 46 6.57 -0.20 -6.03
C LYS A 46 6.50 -1.67 -5.65
N ILE A 47 7.17 -2.51 -6.42
CA ILE A 47 7.31 -3.95 -6.15
C ILE A 47 8.58 -4.17 -5.31
N GLY A 48 8.50 -5.06 -4.33
CA GLY A 48 9.59 -5.38 -3.41
C GLY A 48 9.70 -4.41 -2.23
N PRO A 49 10.63 -4.68 -1.30
CA PRO A 49 10.72 -3.97 -0.02
C PRO A 49 10.95 -2.46 -0.21
N SER A 50 10.58 -1.70 0.82
CA SER A 50 10.89 -0.27 0.96
C SER A 50 11.24 0.06 2.41
N ASP A 51 11.62 1.31 2.64
CA ASP A 51 11.88 1.89 3.95
C ASP A 51 10.95 3.10 4.21
N ALA A 52 11.12 3.70 5.39
CA ALA A 52 10.35 4.86 5.83
C ALA A 52 10.63 6.11 4.98
N GLU A 53 11.89 6.33 4.57
CA GLU A 53 12.29 7.50 3.78
C GLU A 53 11.61 7.48 2.40
N PHE A 54 11.62 6.33 1.72
CA PHE A 54 10.92 6.15 0.46
C PHE A 54 9.42 6.38 0.61
N LEU A 55 8.80 5.81 1.64
CA LEU A 55 7.36 5.94 1.87
C LEU A 55 6.97 7.39 2.13
N GLU A 56 7.71 8.08 3.01
CA GLU A 56 7.48 9.50 3.33
C GLU A 56 7.62 10.38 2.09
N SER A 57 8.67 10.16 1.29
CA SER A 57 8.89 10.82 0.00
C SER A 57 7.70 10.67 -0.94
N LYS A 58 7.19 9.44 -1.11
CA LYS A 58 6.04 9.17 -1.98
C LYS A 58 4.76 9.82 -1.47
N VAL A 59 4.49 9.74 -0.16
CA VAL A 59 3.31 10.36 0.46
C VAL A 59 3.35 11.88 0.33
N LYS A 60 4.50 12.52 0.60
CA LYS A 60 4.71 13.98 0.41
C LYS A 60 4.42 14.39 -1.05
N ALA A 61 4.90 13.62 -2.01
CA ALA A 61 4.67 13.90 -3.42
C ALA A 61 3.19 13.77 -3.82
N LEU A 62 2.43 12.87 -3.20
CA LEU A 62 0.99 12.72 -3.44
C LEU A 62 0.20 13.92 -2.91
N VAL A 63 0.50 14.38 -1.70
CA VAL A 63 -0.23 15.49 -1.07
C VAL A 63 0.13 16.86 -1.65
N ALA A 64 1.33 17.00 -2.24
CA ALA A 64 1.75 18.24 -2.90
C ALA A 64 1.07 18.47 -4.27
N LYS A 65 0.50 17.42 -4.89
CA LYS A 65 -0.17 17.52 -6.19
C LYS A 65 -1.56 18.16 -6.04
N LYS A 66 -1.65 19.43 -6.47
CA LYS A 66 -2.90 20.21 -6.57
C LYS A 66 -3.79 19.81 -7.74
#